data_AF-A0A1J4KJH4-F1
#
_entry.id   AF-A0A1J4KJH4-F1
#
_cell.length_a   1.000
_cell.length_b   1.000
_cell.length_c   1.000
_cell.angle_alpha   90.00
_cell.angle_beta   90.00
_cell.angle_gamma   90.00
#
_symmetry.space_group_name_H-M   'P 1'
#
loop_
_entity.id
_entity.type
_entity.pdbx_description
1 polymer ?
#
loop_
_entity_poly.entity_id
_entity_poly.type
_entity_poly.pdbx_seq_one_letter_code
_entity_poly.pdbx_strand_id
1 'polypeptide(L)'
;MAKSGSTVIVSAIVMIAIVAIIAFIFLLFVFLMTQFRRVSLNKSIQKLLESEKNDKLQVTEKHLGKMYPLIKDTWDRRADIHPIPELKRLQKGWIRIEDDKVVCIREEIIKSPKAIEQAAISVHSELSRKPTQTMLQYLRFLVNQNVGKLTMHKCNRYLSFYSAARFGSSNLVYTNEDYAIFTGELNKILQAISDGE
;
A
#
# COMPACT_ATOMS: atom_id res chain seq x y z
N MET A 1 12.72 -41.03 62.58
CA MET A 1 13.09 -40.93 61.15
C MET A 1 11.85 -40.54 60.36
N ALA A 2 11.68 -39.25 60.03
CA ALA A 2 10.57 -38.76 59.22
C ALA A 2 11.12 -38.20 57.90
N LYS A 3 11.42 -39.10 56.97
CA LYS A 3 11.76 -38.79 55.57
C LYS A 3 10.90 -39.70 54.70
N SER A 4 9.63 -39.34 54.45
CA SER A 4 8.82 -40.11 53.50
C SER A 4 7.69 -39.31 52.85
N GLY A 5 7.07 -38.35 53.52
CA GLY A 5 5.98 -37.55 52.90
C GLY A 5 6.44 -36.47 51.92
N SER A 6 7.50 -35.71 52.26
CA SER A 6 8.00 -34.60 51.45
C SER A 6 8.65 -35.05 50.14
N THR A 7 9.42 -36.14 50.16
CA THR A 7 10.12 -36.69 48.98
C THR A 7 9.17 -37.24 47.91
N VAL A 8 8.02 -37.80 48.32
CA VAL A 8 7.02 -38.33 47.38
C VAL A 8 6.26 -37.21 46.67
N ILE A 9 5.93 -36.12 47.39
CA ILE A 9 5.27 -34.95 46.80
C ILE A 9 6.20 -34.23 45.81
N VAL A 10 7.48 -34.06 46.18
CA VAL A 10 8.49 -33.46 45.29
C VAL A 10 8.72 -34.34 44.06
N SER A 11 8.77 -35.67 44.21
CA SER A 11 8.87 -36.61 43.08
C SER A 11 7.66 -36.52 42.13
N ALA A 12 6.45 -36.42 42.66
CA ALA A 12 5.24 -36.29 41.85
C ALA A 12 5.18 -34.96 41.07
N ILE A 13 5.55 -33.85 41.71
CA ILE A 13 5.63 -32.53 41.06
C ILE A 13 6.67 -32.52 39.93
N VAL A 14 7.83 -33.14 40.17
CA VAL A 14 8.88 -33.26 39.14
C VAL A 14 8.40 -34.10 37.96
N MET A 15 7.67 -35.19 38.19
CA MET A 15 7.11 -36.02 37.11
C MET A 15 6.09 -35.25 36.27
N ILE A 16 5.18 -34.50 36.92
CA ILE A 16 4.19 -33.65 36.23
C ILE A 16 4.89 -32.56 35.41
N ALA A 17 5.93 -31.93 35.94
CA ALA A 17 6.70 -30.92 35.24
C ALA A 17 7.37 -31.49 33.98
N ILE A 18 7.96 -32.69 34.06
CA ILE A 18 8.59 -33.36 32.90
C ILE A 18 7.54 -33.65 31.81
N VAL A 19 6.38 -34.18 32.18
CA VAL A 19 5.30 -34.47 31.23
C VAL A 19 4.79 -33.19 30.56
N ALA A 20 4.63 -32.10 31.33
CA ALA A 20 4.22 -30.81 30.80
C ALA A 20 5.25 -30.21 29.82
N ILE A 21 6.54 -30.35 30.12
CA ILE A 21 7.62 -29.90 29.23
C ILE A 21 7.60 -30.67 27.91
N ILE A 22 7.44 -32.00 27.95
CA ILE A 22 7.36 -32.84 26.75
C ILE A 22 6.13 -32.46 25.90
N ALA A 23 4.97 -32.27 26.54
CA ALA A 23 3.76 -31.84 25.84
C ALA A 23 3.93 -30.45 25.22
N PHE A 24 4.58 -29.52 25.91
CA PHE A 24 4.88 -28.18 25.38
C PHE A 24 5.80 -28.23 24.16
N ILE A 25 6.87 -29.03 24.20
CA ILE A 25 7.77 -29.22 23.06
C ILE A 25 7.03 -29.82 21.87
N PHE A 26 6.14 -30.80 22.10
CA PHE A 26 5.34 -31.41 21.04
C PHE A 26 4.38 -30.40 20.38
N LEU A 27 3.68 -29.59 21.19
CA LEU A 27 2.79 -28.54 20.67
C LEU A 27 3.55 -27.47 19.88
N LEU A 28 4.74 -27.07 20.37
CA LEU A 28 5.59 -26.11 19.70
C LEU A 28 6.11 -26.65 18.36
N PHE A 29 6.45 -27.94 18.30
CA PHE A 29 6.83 -28.60 17.05
C PHE A 29 5.68 -28.66 16.04
N VAL A 30 4.47 -29.02 16.46
CA VAL A 30 3.27 -29.00 15.61
C VAL A 30 2.99 -27.57 15.10
N PHE A 31 3.10 -26.57 15.97
CA PHE A 31 2.94 -25.17 15.58
C PHE A 31 3.96 -24.75 14.53
N LEU A 32 5.25 -25.06 14.71
CA LEU A 32 6.29 -24.77 13.71
C LEU A 32 6.01 -25.47 12.37
N MET A 33 5.61 -26.75 12.39
CA MET A 33 5.27 -27.50 11.18
C MET A 33 4.07 -26.90 10.43
N THR A 34 3.05 -26.41 11.14
CA THR A 34 1.91 -25.72 10.50
C THR A 34 2.31 -24.40 9.87
N GLN A 35 3.19 -23.61 10.51
CA GLN A 35 3.71 -22.36 9.94
C GLN A 35 4.56 -22.64 8.69
N PHE A 36 5.46 -23.64 8.72
CA PHE A 36 6.25 -24.01 7.56
C PHE A 36 5.38 -24.48 6.38
N ARG A 37 4.34 -25.28 6.65
CA ARG A 37 3.36 -25.68 5.61
C ARG A 37 2.63 -24.47 5.03
N ARG A 38 2.22 -23.52 5.86
CA ARG A 38 1.51 -22.31 5.42
C ARG A 38 2.39 -21.41 4.55
N VAL A 39 3.66 -21.23 4.92
CA VAL A 39 4.64 -20.49 4.12
C VAL A 39 4.92 -21.20 2.78
N SER A 40 5.06 -22.54 2.80
CA SER A 40 5.27 -23.34 1.59
C SER A 40 4.07 -23.27 0.62
N LEU A 41 2.84 -23.36 1.15
CA LEU A 41 1.62 -23.17 0.38
C LEU A 41 1.54 -21.76 -0.22
N ASN A 42 1.80 -20.71 0.58
CA ASN A 42 1.79 -19.34 0.08
C ASN A 42 2.82 -19.11 -1.02
N LYS A 43 4.03 -19.67 -0.90
CA LYS A 43 5.06 -19.62 -1.96
C LYS A 43 4.61 -20.37 -3.22
N SER A 44 3.93 -21.50 -3.06
CA SER A 44 3.42 -22.28 -4.20
C SER A 44 2.27 -21.55 -4.90
N ILE A 45 1.40 -20.88 -4.14
CA ILE A 45 0.33 -20.03 -4.67
C ILE A 45 0.92 -18.79 -5.37
N GLN A 46 1.92 -18.12 -4.79
CA GLN A 46 2.62 -17.03 -5.45
C GLN A 46 3.29 -17.48 -6.75
N LYS A 47 3.99 -18.62 -6.76
CA LYS A 47 4.56 -19.19 -7.98
C LYS A 47 3.51 -19.52 -9.05
N LEU A 48 2.31 -19.96 -8.65
CA LEU A 48 1.20 -20.15 -9.57
C LEU A 48 0.75 -18.79 -10.14
N LEU A 49 0.50 -17.80 -9.28
CA LEU A 49 0.05 -16.45 -9.69
C LEU A 49 1.07 -15.69 -10.55
N GLU A 50 2.36 -15.88 -10.31
CA GLU A 50 3.47 -15.23 -11.02
C GLU A 50 3.88 -15.96 -12.31
N SER A 51 3.51 -17.24 -12.47
CA SER A 51 3.82 -17.93 -13.72
C SER A 51 2.93 -17.40 -14.85
N GLU A 52 3.53 -16.75 -15.85
CA GLU A 52 2.88 -16.33 -17.12
C GLU A 52 2.17 -17.48 -17.87
N LYS A 53 2.33 -18.74 -17.43
CA LYS A 53 1.58 -19.90 -17.93
C LYS A 53 0.21 -20.10 -17.27
N ASN A 54 -0.21 -19.23 -16.36
CA ASN A 54 -1.55 -19.22 -15.80
C ASN A 54 -2.61 -18.50 -16.67
N ASP A 55 -2.36 -18.44 -17.98
CA ASP A 55 -3.37 -18.30 -19.03
C ASP A 55 -4.50 -19.34 -18.94
N LYS A 56 -4.36 -20.41 -18.13
CA LYS A 56 -5.45 -21.37 -17.89
C LYS A 56 -6.65 -20.80 -17.14
N LEU A 57 -6.52 -19.65 -16.48
CA LEU A 57 -7.66 -18.92 -15.91
C LEU A 57 -8.26 -17.90 -16.89
N GLN A 58 -7.58 -17.61 -17.99
CA GLN A 58 -8.12 -16.80 -19.08
C GLN A 58 -8.70 -17.72 -20.14
N VAL A 59 -10.02 -17.92 -20.07
CA VAL A 59 -10.73 -18.66 -21.12
C VAL A 59 -10.69 -17.81 -22.40
N THR A 60 -9.69 -18.07 -23.24
CA THR A 60 -9.48 -17.36 -24.51
C THR A 60 -10.38 -17.93 -25.61
N GLU A 61 -10.66 -17.13 -26.66
CA GLU A 61 -11.49 -17.52 -27.82
C GLU A 61 -11.06 -18.86 -28.44
N LYS A 62 -9.75 -19.15 -28.44
CA LYS A 62 -9.17 -20.41 -28.91
C LYS A 62 -9.64 -21.65 -28.14
N HIS A 63 -10.02 -21.51 -26.85
CA HIS A 63 -10.48 -22.60 -26.00
C HIS A 63 -11.99 -22.83 -26.08
N LEU A 64 -12.76 -21.76 -26.34
CA LEU A 64 -14.22 -21.83 -26.46
C LEU A 64 -14.68 -22.06 -27.91
N GLY A 65 -13.81 -21.85 -28.89
CA GLY A 65 -14.09 -22.09 -30.30
C GLY A 65 -15.40 -21.44 -30.74
N LYS A 66 -16.30 -22.23 -31.33
CA LYS A 66 -17.61 -21.76 -31.82
C LYS A 66 -18.58 -21.32 -30.71
N MET A 67 -18.33 -21.66 -29.45
CA MET A 67 -19.15 -21.22 -28.31
C MET A 67 -18.80 -19.82 -27.84
N TYR A 68 -17.59 -19.32 -28.15
CA TYR A 68 -17.16 -17.98 -27.79
C TYR A 68 -18.13 -16.88 -28.27
N PRO A 69 -18.54 -16.83 -29.56
CA PRO A 69 -19.46 -15.80 -30.01
C PRO A 69 -20.84 -15.89 -29.34
N LEU A 70 -21.32 -17.08 -29.01
CA LEU A 70 -22.60 -17.26 -28.31
C LEU A 70 -22.54 -16.80 -26.85
N ILE A 71 -21.45 -17.13 -26.15
CA ILE A 71 -21.21 -16.70 -24.76
C ILE A 71 -20.98 -15.20 -24.70
N LYS A 72 -20.20 -14.66 -25.63
CA LYS A 72 -19.97 -13.21 -25.77
C LYS A 72 -21.26 -12.47 -26.05
N ASP A 73 -22.06 -12.91 -27.01
CA ASP A 73 -23.37 -12.31 -27.31
C ASP A 73 -24.31 -12.37 -26.08
N THR A 74 -24.34 -13.49 -25.37
CA THR A 74 -25.13 -13.62 -24.14
C THR A 74 -24.62 -12.69 -23.03
N TRP A 75 -23.30 -12.51 -22.92
CA TRP A 75 -22.67 -11.66 -21.93
C TRP A 75 -22.87 -10.17 -22.23
N ASP A 76 -22.68 -9.77 -23.48
CA ASP A 76 -22.89 -8.41 -23.97
C ASP A 76 -24.37 -8.04 -23.83
N ARG A 77 -25.29 -8.95 -24.19
CA ARG A 77 -26.74 -8.75 -24.01
C ARG A 77 -27.15 -8.67 -22.55
N ARG A 78 -26.47 -9.41 -21.65
CA ARG A 78 -26.65 -9.25 -20.19
C ARG A 78 -26.10 -7.92 -19.69
N ALA A 79 -24.96 -7.47 -20.22
CA ALA A 79 -24.39 -6.16 -19.91
C ALA A 79 -25.26 -5.01 -20.45
N ASP A 80 -26.04 -5.21 -21.50
CA ASP A 80 -26.99 -4.21 -22.00
C ASP A 80 -28.29 -4.16 -21.17
N ILE A 81 -28.79 -5.32 -20.71
CA ILE A 81 -30.04 -5.42 -19.93
C ILE A 81 -29.83 -5.05 -18.46
N HIS A 82 -28.69 -5.45 -17.89
CA HIS A 82 -28.21 -5.05 -16.57
C HIS A 82 -26.78 -4.55 -16.73
N PRO A 83 -26.56 -3.25 -17.02
CA PRO A 83 -25.22 -2.68 -17.06
C PRO A 83 -24.52 -3.05 -15.78
N ILE A 84 -23.45 -3.86 -15.91
CA ILE A 84 -22.59 -4.22 -14.78
C ILE A 84 -22.21 -2.90 -14.12
N PRO A 85 -22.68 -2.60 -12.89
CA PRO A 85 -22.50 -1.28 -12.30
C PRO A 85 -21.04 -0.91 -12.05
N GLU A 86 -20.12 -1.86 -12.27
CA GLU A 86 -18.80 -1.92 -11.66
C GLU A 86 -17.66 -1.54 -12.62
N LEU A 87 -17.86 -1.48 -13.94
CA LEU A 87 -16.77 -1.16 -14.89
C LEU A 87 -16.26 0.29 -14.76
N LYS A 88 -17.13 1.20 -14.29
CA LYS A 88 -16.78 2.62 -14.05
C LYS A 88 -16.72 2.97 -12.56
N ARG A 89 -17.11 2.04 -11.67
CA ARG A 89 -17.18 2.31 -10.23
C ARG A 89 -15.82 2.05 -9.62
N LEU A 90 -15.11 3.13 -9.32
CA LEU A 90 -13.86 3.06 -8.58
C LEU A 90 -14.10 2.85 -7.10
N GLN A 91 -13.17 2.16 -6.44
CA GLN A 91 -13.14 2.11 -4.98
C GLN A 91 -12.93 3.53 -4.44
N LYS A 92 -13.53 3.86 -3.29
CA LYS A 92 -13.31 5.18 -2.67
C LYS A 92 -11.81 5.45 -2.45
N GLY A 93 -11.35 6.67 -2.72
CA GLY A 93 -9.91 7.01 -2.71
C GLY A 93 -9.19 6.79 -4.03
N TRP A 94 -9.86 6.19 -5.02
CA TRP A 94 -9.36 6.04 -6.37
C TRP A 94 -10.11 6.94 -7.33
N ILE A 95 -9.37 7.49 -8.30
CA ILE A 95 -9.90 8.39 -9.31
C ILE A 95 -9.38 8.00 -10.67
N ARG A 96 -10.09 8.46 -11.69
CA ARG A 96 -9.68 8.36 -13.09
C ARG A 96 -9.23 9.74 -13.55
N ILE A 97 -7.99 9.81 -14.02
CA ILE A 97 -7.40 11.03 -14.60
C ILE A 97 -7.65 11.00 -16.12
N GLU A 98 -7.29 12.09 -16.80
CA GLU A 98 -7.07 12.14 -18.23
C GLU A 98 -6.31 10.88 -18.72
N ASP A 99 -6.65 10.40 -19.91
CA ASP A 99 -6.20 9.12 -20.51
C ASP A 99 -6.76 7.83 -19.88
N ASP A 100 -7.90 7.91 -19.19
CA ASP A 100 -8.59 6.75 -18.55
C ASP A 100 -7.72 6.05 -17.47
N LYS A 101 -6.63 6.69 -17.04
CA LYS A 101 -5.69 6.15 -16.06
C LYS A 101 -6.30 6.21 -14.66
N VAL A 102 -6.31 5.06 -13.99
CA VAL A 102 -6.81 4.94 -12.61
C VAL A 102 -5.66 5.09 -11.62
N VAL A 103 -5.80 6.00 -10.65
CA VAL A 103 -4.80 6.24 -9.61
C VAL A 103 -5.42 6.27 -8.21
N CYS A 104 -4.60 5.91 -7.22
CA CYS A 104 -4.94 6.08 -5.81
C CYS A 104 -4.49 7.46 -5.34
N ILE A 105 -5.43 8.29 -4.88
CA ILE A 105 -5.16 9.68 -4.46
C ILE A 105 -4.07 9.72 -3.38
N ARG A 106 -4.14 8.83 -2.39
CA ARG A 106 -3.16 8.76 -1.30
C ARG A 106 -1.74 8.53 -1.83
N GLU A 107 -1.59 7.66 -2.83
CA GLU A 107 -0.28 7.38 -3.41
C GLU A 107 0.27 8.57 -4.19
N GLU A 108 -0.58 9.27 -4.93
CA GLU A 108 -0.19 10.49 -5.64
C GLU A 108 0.32 11.56 -4.67
N ILE A 109 -0.37 11.77 -3.55
CA ILE A 109 0.08 12.67 -2.47
C ILE A 109 1.43 12.21 -1.88
N ILE A 110 1.64 10.90 -1.69
CA ILE A 110 2.90 10.38 -1.13
C ILE A 110 4.06 10.52 -2.14
N LYS A 111 3.78 10.46 -3.44
CA LYS A 111 4.78 10.58 -4.51
C LYS A 111 5.12 12.04 -4.86
N SER A 112 4.24 13.00 -4.55
CA SER A 112 4.43 14.42 -4.89
C SER A 112 5.68 15.12 -4.37
N PRO A 113 6.33 14.73 -3.24
CA PRO A 113 7.63 15.29 -2.86
C PRO A 113 8.68 15.21 -3.96
N LYS A 114 8.65 14.17 -4.79
CA LYS A 114 9.59 14.01 -5.90
C LYS A 114 9.42 15.10 -6.96
N ALA A 115 8.18 15.49 -7.26
CA ALA A 115 7.90 16.55 -8.22
C ALA A 115 8.43 17.91 -7.72
N ILE A 116 8.26 18.18 -6.42
CA ILE A 116 8.79 19.41 -5.78
C ILE A 116 10.33 19.40 -5.81
N GLU A 117 10.95 18.26 -5.49
CA GLU A 117 12.41 18.13 -5.54
C GLU A 117 12.95 18.32 -6.96
N GLN A 118 12.30 17.72 -7.97
CA GLN A 118 12.69 17.89 -9.37
C GLN A 118 12.57 19.35 -9.81
N ALA A 119 11.49 20.04 -9.43
CA ALA A 119 11.32 21.46 -9.73
C ALA A 119 12.40 22.33 -9.05
N ALA A 120 12.80 22.01 -7.83
CA ALA A 120 13.88 22.72 -7.16
C ALA A 120 15.24 22.45 -7.83
N ILE A 121 15.52 21.20 -8.20
CA ILE A 121 16.75 20.80 -8.90
C ILE A 121 16.86 21.48 -10.27
N SER A 122 15.75 21.69 -10.97
CA SER A 122 15.76 22.41 -12.25
C SER A 122 16.12 23.88 -12.12
N VAL A 123 15.92 24.49 -10.94
CA VAL A 123 16.40 25.84 -10.64
C VAL A 123 17.89 25.80 -10.29
N HIS A 124 18.28 24.94 -9.35
CA HIS A 124 19.68 24.74 -8.99
C HIS A 124 19.90 23.34 -8.39
N SER A 125 20.96 22.64 -8.82
CA SER A 125 21.22 21.25 -8.42
C SER A 125 21.44 21.06 -6.92
N GLU A 126 21.97 22.08 -6.23
CA GLU A 126 22.19 22.06 -4.78
C GLU A 126 20.89 22.08 -3.95
N LEU A 127 19.74 22.36 -4.58
CA LEU A 127 18.44 22.37 -3.92
C LEU A 127 17.82 20.97 -3.78
N SER A 128 18.56 19.90 -4.12
CA SER A 128 18.12 18.51 -3.89
C SER A 128 17.85 18.23 -2.41
N ARG A 129 16.85 17.38 -2.15
CA ARG A 129 16.46 17.02 -0.79
C ARG A 129 17.45 16.02 -0.21
N LYS A 130 17.96 16.31 0.99
CA LYS A 130 18.80 15.35 1.70
C LYS A 130 17.97 14.16 2.20
N PRO A 131 18.51 12.92 2.20
CA PRO A 131 17.77 11.73 2.66
C PRO A 131 17.26 11.81 4.10
N THR A 132 17.96 12.58 4.95
CA THR A 132 17.63 12.78 6.37
C THR A 132 16.56 13.84 6.61
N GLN A 133 16.18 14.62 5.60
CA GLN A 133 15.22 15.71 5.74
C GLN A 133 13.78 15.23 5.57
N THR A 134 12.93 15.61 6.51
CA THR A 134 11.47 15.51 6.34
C THR A 134 10.97 16.50 5.30
N MET A 135 9.77 16.28 4.76
CA MET A 135 9.19 17.21 3.78
C MET A 135 9.00 18.63 4.35
N LEU A 136 8.63 18.75 5.62
CA LEU A 136 8.52 20.04 6.31
C LEU A 136 9.88 20.74 6.39
N GLN A 137 10.94 20.00 6.79
CA GLN A 137 12.29 20.55 6.85
C GLN A 137 12.79 20.98 5.47
N TYR A 138 12.47 20.19 4.44
CA TYR A 138 12.85 20.50 3.06
C TYR A 138 12.17 21.76 2.54
N LEU A 139 10.86 21.91 2.72
CA LEU A 139 10.15 23.12 2.30
C LEU A 139 10.62 24.36 3.06
N ARG A 140 10.92 24.23 4.37
CA ARG A 140 11.55 25.33 5.13
C ARG A 140 12.92 25.69 4.60
N PHE A 141 13.72 24.69 4.23
CA PHE A 141 15.02 24.92 3.58
C PHE A 141 14.85 25.72 2.28
N LEU A 142 13.94 25.32 1.38
CA LEU A 142 13.68 26.05 0.14
C LEU A 142 13.22 27.50 0.38
N VAL A 143 12.34 27.72 1.36
CA VAL A 143 11.90 29.07 1.74
C VAL A 143 13.08 29.90 2.30
N ASN A 144 13.92 29.31 3.13
CA ASN A 144 15.09 30.00 3.71
C ASN A 144 16.17 30.33 2.66
N GLN A 145 16.25 29.55 1.58
CA GLN A 145 17.11 29.83 0.43
C GLN A 145 16.50 30.86 -0.52
N ASN A 146 15.32 31.42 -0.21
CA ASN A 146 14.57 32.35 -1.06
C ASN A 146 14.34 31.81 -2.49
N VAL A 147 14.02 30.51 -2.60
CA VAL A 147 13.73 29.89 -3.90
C VAL A 147 12.42 30.45 -4.46
N GLY A 148 12.54 31.23 -5.53
CA GLY A 148 11.42 31.88 -6.22
C GLY A 148 10.54 32.70 -5.28
N LYS A 149 9.22 32.52 -5.38
CA LYS A 149 8.20 33.21 -4.56
C LYS A 149 7.54 32.24 -3.56
N LEU A 150 8.31 31.25 -3.09
CA LEU A 150 7.84 30.24 -2.16
C LEU A 150 7.72 30.82 -0.76
N THR A 151 6.59 30.58 -0.09
CA THR A 151 6.36 31.01 1.29
C THR A 151 5.84 29.86 2.14
N MET A 152 6.11 29.89 3.44
CA MET A 152 5.65 28.82 4.34
C MET A 152 4.11 28.74 4.38
N HIS A 153 3.41 29.84 4.14
CA HIS A 153 1.95 29.85 4.04
C HIS A 153 1.44 28.96 2.90
N LYS A 154 2.05 29.05 1.71
CA LYS A 154 1.74 28.16 0.57
C LYS A 154 2.07 26.70 0.89
N CYS A 155 3.21 26.47 1.56
CA CYS A 155 3.66 25.12 1.94
C CYS A 155 2.74 24.42 2.95
N ASN A 156 2.17 25.15 3.91
CA ASN A 156 1.38 24.57 5.01
C ASN A 156 0.13 23.84 4.53
N ARG A 157 -0.56 24.36 3.50
CA ARG A 157 -1.75 23.72 2.94
C ARG A 157 -1.41 22.39 2.30
N TYR A 158 -0.40 22.34 1.43
CA TYR A 158 0.12 21.09 0.88
C TYR A 158 0.58 20.10 1.96
N LEU A 159 1.30 20.58 2.98
CA LEU A 159 1.82 19.72 4.05
C LEU A 159 0.71 19.07 4.88
N SER A 160 -0.46 19.69 4.99
CA SER A 160 -1.62 19.09 5.67
C SER A 160 -2.08 17.81 4.96
N PHE A 161 -2.19 17.84 3.63
CA PHE A 161 -2.50 16.66 2.81
C PHE A 161 -1.39 15.61 2.89
N TYR A 162 -0.13 16.02 2.70
CA TYR A 162 1.00 15.10 2.73
C TYR A 162 1.14 14.38 4.08
N SER A 163 1.04 15.11 5.17
CA SER A 163 1.20 14.54 6.51
C SER A 163 0.06 13.58 6.84
N ALA A 164 -1.18 13.92 6.49
CA ALA A 164 -2.34 13.05 6.65
C ALA A 164 -2.23 11.78 5.79
N ALA A 165 -1.75 11.88 4.54
CA ALA A 165 -1.60 10.74 3.64
C ALA A 165 -0.49 9.79 4.09
N ARG A 166 0.66 10.34 4.52
CA ARG A 166 1.87 9.58 4.84
C ARG A 166 1.88 9.01 6.25
N PHE A 167 1.38 9.76 7.23
CA PHE A 167 1.47 9.42 8.66
C PHE A 167 0.12 9.30 9.35
N GLY A 168 -0.97 9.72 8.70
CA GLY A 168 -2.31 9.59 9.24
C GLY A 168 -2.88 8.17 9.14
N SER A 169 -4.11 8.01 9.64
CA SER A 169 -4.79 6.71 9.69
C SER A 169 -4.94 6.08 8.30
N SER A 170 -4.76 4.76 8.21
CA SER A 170 -4.96 3.98 6.98
C SER A 170 -6.39 4.09 6.42
N ASN A 171 -7.36 4.37 7.28
CA ASN A 171 -8.78 4.43 6.93
C ASN A 171 -9.22 5.80 6.41
N LEU A 172 -8.33 6.78 6.35
CA LEU A 172 -8.62 8.08 5.75
C LEU A 172 -8.84 7.90 4.23
N VAL A 173 -10.03 8.22 3.78
CA VAL A 173 -10.46 8.11 2.39
C VAL A 173 -10.48 9.51 1.78
N TYR A 174 -9.74 9.70 0.70
CA TYR A 174 -9.74 10.94 -0.07
C TYR A 174 -10.85 10.95 -1.12
N THR A 175 -11.47 12.10 -1.33
CA THR A 175 -12.47 12.31 -2.37
C THR A 175 -11.88 12.96 -3.64
N ASN A 176 -12.70 13.07 -4.68
CA ASN A 176 -12.31 13.77 -5.91
C ASN A 176 -12.03 15.25 -5.63
N GLU A 177 -12.82 15.86 -4.74
CA GLU A 177 -12.62 17.24 -4.30
C GLU A 177 -11.29 17.41 -3.55
N ASP A 178 -10.95 16.47 -2.66
CA ASP A 178 -9.66 16.49 -1.97
C ASP A 178 -8.48 16.44 -2.95
N TYR A 179 -8.60 15.61 -3.99
CA TYR A 179 -7.57 15.52 -5.04
C TYR A 179 -7.45 16.82 -5.84
N ALA A 180 -8.56 17.45 -6.19
CA ALA A 180 -8.55 18.74 -6.89
C ALA A 180 -7.91 19.85 -6.04
N ILE A 181 -8.19 19.87 -4.73
CA ILE A 181 -7.58 20.83 -3.81
C ILE A 181 -6.07 20.54 -3.67
N PHE A 182 -5.70 19.29 -3.45
CA PHE A 182 -4.31 18.86 -3.33
C PHE A 182 -3.50 19.23 -4.58
N THR A 183 -3.99 18.90 -5.77
CA THR A 183 -3.30 19.22 -7.04
C THR A 183 -3.18 20.72 -7.23
N GLY A 184 -4.20 21.50 -6.88
CA GLY A 184 -4.13 22.96 -6.87
C GLY A 184 -3.05 23.50 -5.94
N GLU A 185 -2.94 22.98 -4.71
CA GLU A 185 -1.91 23.41 -3.75
C GLU A 185 -0.50 22.93 -4.15
N LEU A 186 -0.36 21.75 -4.74
CA LEU A 186 0.90 21.27 -5.30
C LEU A 186 1.35 22.17 -6.45
N ASN A 187 0.47 22.49 -7.40
CA ASN A 187 0.79 23.34 -8.54
C ASN A 187 1.21 24.75 -8.11
N LYS A 188 0.60 25.31 -7.05
CA LYS A 188 1.05 26.59 -6.47
C LYS A 188 2.47 26.54 -5.92
N ILE A 189 2.90 25.41 -5.35
CA ILE A 189 4.29 25.23 -4.89
C ILE A 189 5.23 25.13 -6.09
N LEU A 190 4.89 24.29 -7.08
CA LEU A 190 5.71 24.10 -8.27
C LEU A 190 5.90 25.41 -9.03
N GLN A 191 4.82 26.15 -9.28
CA GLN A 191 4.86 27.48 -9.89
C GLN A 191 5.69 28.46 -9.05
N ALA A 192 5.52 28.49 -7.74
CA ALA A 192 6.30 29.39 -6.89
C ALA A 192 7.81 29.11 -6.91
N ILE A 193 8.22 27.87 -7.17
CA ILE A 193 9.63 27.49 -7.35
C ILE A 193 10.12 27.94 -8.73
N SER A 194 9.30 27.77 -9.78
CA SER A 194 9.64 28.11 -11.16
C SER A 194 9.60 29.61 -11.48
N ASP A 195 8.71 30.39 -10.85
CA ASP A 195 8.52 31.85 -11.07
C ASP A 195 9.64 32.71 -10.45
N GLY A 196 10.82 32.14 -10.23
CA GLY A 196 12.01 32.76 -9.66
C GLY A 196 12.99 33.35 -10.68
N GLU A 197 12.63 33.38 -11.96
CA GLU A 197 13.30 34.15 -13.01
C GLU A 197 12.80 35.61 -13.06
#